data_AF-A0A2T6CL86-F1
#
_entry.id   AF-A0A2T6CL86-F1
#
_cell.length_a   1.000
_cell.length_b   1.000
_cell.length_c   1.000
_cell.angle_alpha   90.00
_cell.angle_beta   90.00
_cell.angle_gamma   90.00
#
_symmetry.space_group_name_H-M   'P 1'
#
loop_
_entity.id
_entity.type
_entity.pdbx_description
1 polymer ?
#
loop_
_entity_poly.entity_id
_entity_poly.type
_entity_poly.pdbx_seq_one_letter_code
_entity_poly.pdbx_strand_id
1 'polypeptide(L)'
;MRLPCLLAFLLSLAAFLSGCQTGEILAVVPISDGGKINVPLTSKGPPQGEGGGYRVELAMVFPGKENRQAYYQFGMSATAKAPALQRLRIEDISDEKPALLLDEANPKFEKNSWMGKTDIIAAEDRRMAWLFQITSSMRVYRFTLTTTAGETITFNHVSIYPPMIKESMRAKWGEKY
;
A
#
# COMPACT_ATOMS: atom_id res chain seq x y z
N MET A 1 -13.44 -59.91 -34.43
CA MET A 1 -12.30 -58.97 -34.41
C MET A 1 -12.76 -57.68 -35.07
N ARG A 2 -12.53 -56.46 -34.60
CA ARG A 2 -12.14 -55.84 -33.32
C ARG A 2 -12.00 -54.34 -33.68
N LEU A 3 -12.37 -53.43 -32.77
CA LEU A 3 -12.05 -51.98 -32.80
C LEU A 3 -12.68 -51.16 -33.95
N PRO A 4 -13.78 -50.41 -33.73
CA PRO A 4 -13.63 -48.95 -33.86
C PRO A 4 -14.56 -48.07 -33.00
N CYS A 5 -15.29 -48.61 -32.00
CA CYS A 5 -16.33 -47.82 -31.31
C CYS A 5 -15.92 -47.24 -29.94
N LEU A 6 -14.87 -47.75 -29.30
CA LEU A 6 -14.49 -47.33 -27.93
C LEU A 6 -13.57 -46.09 -27.85
N LEU A 7 -12.96 -45.66 -28.97
CA LEU A 7 -11.96 -44.58 -28.93
C LEU A 7 -12.57 -43.17 -29.00
N ALA A 8 -13.81 -43.03 -29.49
CA ALA A 8 -14.45 -41.73 -29.66
C ALA A 8 -15.04 -41.16 -28.36
N PHE A 9 -15.29 -41.99 -27.35
CA PHE A 9 -15.93 -41.57 -26.10
C PHE A 9 -14.93 -41.08 -25.03
N LEU A 10 -13.64 -41.40 -25.19
CA LEU A 10 -12.58 -40.97 -24.26
C LEU A 10 -11.99 -39.59 -24.59
N LEU A 11 -12.21 -39.06 -25.80
CA LEU A 11 -11.74 -37.71 -26.16
C LEU A 11 -12.69 -36.59 -25.74
N SER A 12 -13.98 -36.86 -25.51
CA SER A 12 -14.97 -35.85 -25.11
C SER A 12 -14.97 -35.54 -23.62
N LEU A 13 -14.37 -36.39 -22.77
CA LEU A 13 -14.32 -36.17 -21.32
C LEU A 13 -13.12 -35.30 -20.87
N ALA A 14 -12.12 -35.08 -21.74
CA ALA A 14 -10.97 -34.24 -21.43
C ALA A 14 -11.23 -32.72 -21.58
N ALA A 15 -12.35 -32.31 -22.16
CA ALA A 15 -12.66 -30.91 -22.44
C ALA A 15 -13.33 -30.14 -21.29
N PHE A 16 -13.76 -30.83 -20.22
CA PHE A 16 -14.44 -30.19 -19.07
C PHE A 16 -13.54 -29.94 -17.85
N LEU A 17 -12.25 -30.21 -17.96
CA LEU A 17 -11.24 -29.84 -16.95
C LEU A 17 -10.50 -28.55 -17.32
N SER A 18 -11.10 -27.66 -18.13
CA SER A 18 -10.64 -26.28 -18.21
C SER A 18 -10.91 -25.61 -16.87
N GLY A 19 -9.96 -25.74 -15.95
CA GLY A 19 -10.07 -25.25 -14.59
C GLY A 19 -10.51 -23.80 -14.55
N CYS A 20 -11.38 -23.48 -13.60
CA CYS A 20 -11.54 -22.10 -13.13
C CYS A 20 -10.16 -21.61 -12.69
N GLN A 21 -9.43 -20.97 -13.60
CA GLN A 21 -8.32 -20.12 -13.22
C GLN A 21 -8.96 -18.94 -12.49
N THR A 22 -9.00 -19.02 -11.17
CA THR A 22 -9.37 -17.89 -10.31
C THR A 22 -8.32 -16.81 -10.56
N GLY A 23 -8.60 -15.92 -11.52
CA GLY A 23 -7.69 -14.85 -11.89
C GLY A 23 -7.43 -13.96 -10.68
N GLU A 24 -6.16 -13.60 -10.48
CA GLU A 24 -5.82 -12.60 -9.48
C GLU A 24 -6.58 -11.30 -9.79
N ILE A 25 -7.32 -10.78 -8.80
CA ILE A 25 -7.99 -9.50 -8.93
C ILE A 25 -6.91 -8.42 -8.87
N LEU A 26 -6.65 -7.78 -10.01
CA LEU A 26 -5.75 -6.65 -10.10
C LEU A 26 -6.52 -5.35 -9.94
N ALA A 27 -6.17 -4.55 -8.94
CA ALA A 27 -6.56 -3.15 -8.90
C ALA A 27 -5.51 -2.31 -9.62
N VAL A 28 -5.96 -1.41 -10.50
CA VAL A 28 -5.07 -0.49 -11.22
C VAL A 28 -5.17 0.87 -10.57
N VAL A 29 -4.09 1.32 -9.92
CA VAL A 29 -4.04 2.59 -9.19
C VAL A 29 -3.21 3.59 -9.99
N PRO A 30 -3.78 4.72 -10.47
CA PRO A 30 -3.00 5.77 -11.10
C PRO A 30 -2.09 6.44 -10.06
N ILE A 31 -0.93 6.91 -10.50
CA ILE A 31 0.03 7.62 -9.65
C ILE A 31 0.47 8.94 -10.30
N SER A 32 1.02 9.82 -9.47
CA SER A 32 1.35 11.21 -9.80
C SER A 32 2.30 11.43 -10.97
N ASP A 33 3.12 10.44 -11.34
CA ASP A 33 4.02 10.51 -12.51
C ASP A 33 3.34 10.13 -13.84
N GLY A 34 2.01 9.99 -13.84
CA GLY A 34 1.22 9.54 -15.00
C GLY A 34 1.24 8.03 -15.20
N GLY A 35 1.99 7.30 -14.38
CA GLY A 35 2.04 5.85 -14.35
C GLY A 35 0.83 5.21 -13.68
N LYS A 36 0.86 3.88 -13.65
CA LYS A 36 -0.13 3.03 -12.97
C LYS A 36 0.57 1.92 -12.22
N ILE A 37 0.07 1.58 -11.04
CA ILE A 37 0.52 0.40 -10.27
C ILE A 37 -0.57 -0.66 -10.37
N ASN A 38 -0.17 -1.85 -10.80
CA ASN A 38 -1.01 -3.04 -10.72
C ASN A 38 -0.85 -3.65 -9.33
N VAL A 39 -1.93 -3.64 -8.57
CA VAL A 39 -1.95 -4.09 -7.18
C VAL A 39 -2.72 -5.42 -7.12
N PRO A 40 -2.05 -6.56 -6.90
CA PRO A 40 -2.75 -7.81 -6.68
C PRO A 40 -3.48 -7.73 -5.35
N LEU A 41 -4.80 -7.92 -5.40
CA LEU A 41 -5.64 -7.99 -4.22
C LEU A 41 -5.77 -9.43 -3.77
N THR A 42 -5.16 -9.73 -2.63
CA THR A 42 -5.28 -11.05 -1.97
C THR A 42 -6.35 -10.99 -0.88
N SER A 43 -6.70 -12.13 -0.28
CA SER A 43 -7.54 -12.18 0.92
C SER A 43 -6.94 -11.42 2.12
N LYS A 44 -5.64 -11.11 2.09
CA LYS A 44 -4.92 -10.33 3.11
C LYS A 44 -4.76 -8.85 2.72
N GLY A 45 -5.34 -8.42 1.60
CA GLY A 45 -5.15 -7.07 1.04
C GLY A 45 -3.99 -6.98 0.06
N PRO A 46 -3.49 -5.75 -0.21
CA PRO A 46 -2.36 -5.54 -1.10
C PRO A 46 -1.08 -6.08 -0.46
N PRO A 47 -0.10 -6.52 -1.27
CA PRO A 47 1.20 -6.95 -0.74
C PRO A 47 1.90 -5.78 -0.03
N GLN A 48 2.72 -6.12 0.96
CA GLN A 48 3.57 -5.14 1.64
C GLN A 48 4.62 -4.59 0.66
N GLY A 49 4.95 -3.31 0.80
CA GLY A 49 6.03 -2.71 0.03
C GLY A 49 7.36 -3.16 0.60
N GLU A 50 8.28 -3.62 -0.24
CA GLU A 50 9.61 -4.05 0.17
C GLU A 50 10.67 -3.72 -0.88
N GLY A 51 11.90 -3.52 -0.42
CA GLY A 51 13.04 -3.18 -1.29
C GLY A 51 14.32 -3.00 -0.48
N GLY A 52 15.45 -3.45 -1.01
CA GLY A 52 16.76 -3.27 -0.37
C GLY A 52 16.90 -3.87 1.04
N GLY A 53 16.15 -4.93 1.34
CA GLY A 53 16.15 -5.56 2.67
C GLY A 53 15.25 -4.88 3.70
N TYR A 54 14.41 -3.91 3.31
CA TYR A 54 13.37 -3.30 4.14
C TYR A 54 11.98 -3.72 3.71
N ARG A 55 11.04 -3.68 4.65
CA ARG A 55 9.62 -3.94 4.43
C ARG A 55 8.77 -2.95 5.21
N VAL A 56 7.66 -2.52 4.61
CA VAL A 56 6.66 -1.67 5.27
C VAL A 56 5.71 -2.52 6.08
N GLU A 57 5.70 -2.29 7.39
CA GLU A 57 4.82 -2.95 8.35
C GLU A 57 3.57 -2.14 8.65
N LEU A 58 3.66 -0.81 8.49
CA LEU A 58 2.58 0.11 8.76
C LEU A 58 2.68 1.33 7.85
N ALA A 59 1.54 1.74 7.27
CA ALA A 59 1.39 3.02 6.58
C ALA A 59 -0.09 3.43 6.68
N MET A 60 -0.45 4.09 7.76
CA MET A 60 -1.85 4.42 8.05
C MET A 60 -2.01 5.86 8.54
N VAL A 61 -3.20 6.42 8.33
CA VAL A 61 -3.59 7.70 8.90
C VAL A 61 -4.37 7.43 10.18
N PHE A 62 -4.08 8.20 11.21
CA PHE A 62 -4.68 8.07 12.54
C PHE A 62 -5.29 9.40 12.96
N PRO A 63 -6.34 9.38 13.80
CA PRO A 63 -6.87 10.61 14.36
C PRO A 63 -5.86 11.23 15.33
N GLY A 64 -5.79 12.56 15.33
CA GLY A 64 -5.01 13.33 16.29
C GLY A 64 -5.61 13.30 17.69
N LYS A 65 -4.92 13.93 18.64
CA LYS A 65 -5.41 14.06 20.03
C LYS A 65 -6.61 15.00 20.11
N GLU A 66 -6.60 16.07 19.35
CA GLU A 66 -7.71 17.03 19.27
C GLU A 66 -8.65 16.66 18.12
N ASN A 67 -9.88 17.17 18.20
CA ASN A 67 -10.84 17.00 17.12
C ASN A 67 -10.31 17.63 15.83
N ARG A 68 -10.70 17.07 14.69
CA ARG A 68 -10.34 17.58 13.35
C ARG A 68 -8.83 17.61 13.08
N GLN A 69 -8.10 16.68 13.69
CA GLN A 69 -6.68 16.46 13.44
C GLN A 69 -6.45 15.01 12.99
N ALA A 70 -5.40 14.82 12.19
CA ALA A 70 -4.84 13.52 11.85
C ALA A 70 -3.32 13.58 11.77
N TYR A 71 -2.69 12.41 11.73
CA TYR A 71 -1.29 12.25 11.36
C TYR A 71 -1.13 10.93 10.61
N TYR A 72 -0.13 10.83 9.75
CA TYR A 72 0.28 9.54 9.22
C TYR A 72 1.30 8.92 10.16
N GLN A 73 1.21 7.60 10.31
CA GLN A 73 2.20 6.80 11.01
C GLN A 73 2.70 5.71 10.07
N PHE A 74 4.02 5.60 10.02
CA PHE A 74 4.74 4.66 9.18
C PHE A 74 5.59 3.75 10.06
N GLY A 75 5.72 2.49 9.64
CA GLY A 75 6.53 1.50 10.32
C GLY A 75 7.25 0.65 9.28
N MET A 76 8.53 0.38 9.54
CA MET A 76 9.37 -0.45 8.67
C MET A 76 10.14 -1.47 9.50
N SER A 77 10.32 -2.65 8.93
CA SER A 77 11.29 -3.63 9.41
C SER A 77 12.50 -3.68 8.48
N ALA A 78 13.65 -4.06 9.05
CA ALA A 78 14.89 -4.26 8.32
C ALA A 78 15.40 -5.70 8.51
N THR A 79 15.87 -6.32 7.44
CA THR A 79 16.63 -7.57 7.56
C THR A 79 18.03 -7.31 8.12
N ALA A 80 18.70 -8.33 8.64
CA ALA A 80 20.08 -8.20 9.14
C ALA A 80 21.11 -7.76 8.08
N LYS A 81 20.76 -7.85 6.78
CA LYS A 81 21.59 -7.44 5.65
C LYS A 81 21.17 -6.11 5.04
N ALA A 82 20.13 -5.46 5.58
CA ALA A 82 19.72 -4.15 5.10
C ALA A 82 20.86 -3.14 5.33
N PRO A 83 21.14 -2.23 4.38
CA PRO A 83 22.16 -1.21 4.56
C PRO A 83 21.82 -0.26 5.73
N ALA A 84 22.77 0.57 6.17
CA ALA A 84 22.43 1.65 7.09
C ALA A 84 21.82 2.82 6.30
N LEU A 85 20.82 3.50 6.86
CA LEU A 85 20.16 4.63 6.22
C LEU A 85 20.71 5.97 6.73
N GLN A 86 20.97 6.87 5.79
CA GLN A 86 21.24 8.28 6.04
C GLN A 86 19.95 9.12 5.97
N ARG A 87 18.99 8.74 5.13
CA ARG A 87 17.74 9.50 4.94
C ARG A 87 16.59 8.57 4.56
N LEU A 88 15.40 8.89 5.02
CA LEU A 88 14.14 8.26 4.65
C LEU A 88 13.15 9.34 4.24
N ARG A 89 12.68 9.29 2.99
CA ARG A 89 11.63 10.16 2.47
C ARG A 89 10.40 9.34 2.11
N ILE A 90 9.24 9.82 2.52
CA ILE A 90 7.94 9.19 2.25
C ILE A 90 7.02 10.22 1.60
N GLU A 91 6.50 9.88 0.43
CA GLU A 91 5.57 10.70 -0.34
C GLU A 91 4.27 9.95 -0.60
N ASP A 92 3.14 10.64 -0.54
CA ASP A 92 1.89 10.17 -1.12
C ASP A 92 1.86 10.54 -2.60
N ILE A 93 1.83 9.53 -3.46
CA ILE A 93 1.84 9.69 -4.92
C ILE A 93 0.51 9.29 -5.55
N SER A 94 -0.58 9.24 -4.77
CA SER A 94 -1.90 8.78 -5.23
C SER A 94 -2.65 9.82 -6.07
N ASP A 95 -2.38 11.10 -5.83
CA ASP A 95 -3.03 12.21 -6.53
C ASP A 95 -2.11 12.76 -7.63
N GLU A 96 -2.56 13.76 -8.39
CA GLU A 96 -1.83 14.33 -9.52
C GLU A 96 -0.42 14.84 -9.17
N LYS A 97 -0.21 15.33 -7.94
CA LYS A 97 1.09 15.81 -7.47
C LYS A 97 1.53 15.02 -6.25
N PRO A 98 2.80 14.56 -6.19
CA PRO A 98 3.35 13.96 -4.97
C PRO A 98 3.20 14.93 -3.79
N ALA A 99 2.70 14.43 -2.67
CA ALA A 99 2.70 15.14 -1.40
C ALA A 99 3.77 14.56 -0.48
N LEU A 100 4.75 15.38 -0.09
CA LEU A 100 5.72 14.99 0.93
C LEU A 100 5.01 14.80 2.27
N LEU A 101 5.13 13.60 2.84
CA LEU A 101 4.55 13.27 4.13
C LEU A 101 5.62 13.28 5.23
N LEU A 102 6.77 12.67 4.97
CA LEU A 102 7.86 12.56 5.94
C LEU A 102 9.21 12.67 5.24
N ASP A 103 10.16 13.35 5.88
CA ASP A 103 11.54 13.47 5.44
C ASP A 103 12.46 13.43 6.67
N GLU A 104 12.98 12.26 6.98
CA GLU A 104 13.74 11.99 8.19
C GLU A 104 15.22 11.76 7.88
N ALA A 105 16.08 12.53 8.55
CA ALA A 105 17.51 12.32 8.52
C ALA A 105 17.94 11.33 9.61
N ASN A 106 18.81 10.39 9.25
CA ASN A 106 19.37 9.35 10.11
C ASN A 106 18.29 8.53 10.87
N PRO A 107 17.37 7.86 10.14
CA PRO A 107 16.29 7.11 10.79
C PRO A 107 16.86 5.98 11.66
N LYS A 108 16.38 5.89 12.90
CA LYS A 108 16.92 4.94 13.90
C LYS A 108 16.07 3.69 13.98
N PHE A 109 16.66 2.56 13.63
CA PHE A 109 16.04 1.25 13.79
C PHE A 109 16.39 0.66 15.16
N GLU A 110 15.38 0.42 15.99
CA GLU A 110 15.50 -0.26 17.27
C GLU A 110 15.04 -1.71 17.11
N LYS A 111 15.93 -2.68 17.40
CA LYS A 111 15.64 -4.11 17.21
C LYS A 111 15.09 -4.42 15.81
N ASN A 112 15.71 -3.83 14.78
CA ASN A 112 15.33 -3.95 13.37
C ASN A 112 13.95 -3.37 13.00
N SER A 113 13.36 -2.54 13.86
CA SER A 113 12.11 -1.84 13.59
C SER A 113 12.30 -0.33 13.65
N TRP A 114 11.69 0.39 12.73
CA TRP A 114 11.60 1.85 12.75
C TRP A 114 10.13 2.25 12.71
N MET A 115 9.82 3.35 13.39
CA MET A 115 8.48 3.94 13.38
C MET A 115 8.59 5.46 13.36
N GLY A 116 7.87 6.08 12.43
CA GLY A 116 7.82 7.52 12.25
C GLY A 116 6.38 8.02 12.19
N LYS A 117 6.20 9.29 12.55
CA LYS A 117 4.93 10.00 12.45
C LYS A 117 5.14 11.32 11.75
N THR A 118 4.16 11.74 10.97
CA THR A 118 4.14 13.10 10.42
C THR A 118 3.75 14.09 11.50
N ASP A 119 3.95 15.37 11.21
CA ASP A 119 3.27 16.43 11.97
C ASP A 119 1.75 16.26 11.91
N ILE A 120 1.08 16.91 12.87
CA ILE A 120 -0.38 16.97 12.90
C ILE A 120 -0.89 17.75 11.69
N ILE A 121 -1.87 17.18 11.01
CA ILE A 121 -2.54 17.72 9.83
C ILE A 121 -3.98 18.05 10.22
N ALA A 122 -4.39 19.28 9.94
CA ALA A 122 -5.78 19.70 10.11
C ALA A 122 -6.68 18.95 9.11
N ALA A 123 -7.91 18.63 9.51
CA ALA A 123 -8.86 17.91 8.67
C ALA A 123 -9.19 18.68 7.38
N GLU A 124 -9.13 20.02 7.40
CA GLU A 124 -9.36 20.90 6.25
C GLU A 124 -8.19 20.93 5.25
N ASP A 125 -7.02 20.38 5.62
CA ASP A 125 -5.88 20.30 4.72
C ASP A 125 -6.27 19.53 3.46
N ARG A 126 -5.90 20.05 2.29
CA ARG A 126 -6.19 19.42 0.99
C ARG A 126 -5.71 17.97 0.94
N ARG A 127 -4.62 17.63 1.63
CA ARG A 127 -4.07 16.26 1.72
C ARG A 127 -5.05 15.29 2.40
N MET A 128 -5.98 15.78 3.21
CA MET A 128 -7.01 15.00 3.89
C MET A 128 -8.32 14.88 3.11
N ALA A 129 -8.47 15.58 1.98
CA ALA A 129 -9.74 15.64 1.24
C ALA A 129 -10.31 14.25 0.86
N TRP A 130 -9.44 13.28 0.58
CA TRP A 130 -9.84 11.91 0.25
C TRP A 130 -10.51 11.16 1.41
N LEU A 131 -10.25 11.55 2.67
CA LEU A 131 -10.92 10.97 3.85
C LEU A 131 -12.41 11.28 3.88
N PHE A 132 -12.83 12.36 3.22
CA PHE A 132 -14.24 12.76 3.13
C PHE A 132 -15.00 12.10 1.97
N GLN A 133 -14.31 11.31 1.13
CA GLN A 133 -14.98 10.50 0.13
C GLN A 133 -15.65 9.28 0.78
N ILE A 134 -16.83 8.91 0.29
CA ILE A 134 -17.62 7.78 0.82
C ILE A 134 -17.08 6.43 0.31
N THR A 135 -16.52 6.38 -0.90
CA THR A 135 -16.00 5.15 -1.54
C THR A 135 -14.69 4.69 -0.92
N SER A 136 -14.26 3.44 -1.13
CA SER A 136 -12.89 3.05 -0.77
C SER A 136 -11.85 3.93 -1.49
N SER A 137 -10.75 4.22 -0.82
CA SER A 137 -9.59 4.90 -1.43
C SER A 137 -8.37 4.00 -1.30
N MET A 138 -7.59 3.86 -2.37
CA MET A 138 -6.24 3.29 -2.30
C MET A 138 -5.25 4.44 -2.29
N ARG A 139 -4.34 4.45 -1.32
CA ARG A 139 -3.23 5.40 -1.26
C ARG A 139 -1.94 4.67 -1.55
N VAL A 140 -1.10 5.28 -2.40
CA VAL A 140 0.21 4.78 -2.77
C VAL A 140 1.26 5.67 -2.14
N TYR A 141 2.09 5.06 -1.29
CA TYR A 141 3.21 5.72 -0.64
C TYR A 141 4.51 5.30 -1.29
N ARG A 142 5.30 6.26 -1.75
CA ARG A 142 6.66 6.06 -2.27
C ARG A 142 7.65 6.22 -1.13
N PHE A 143 8.39 5.15 -0.87
CA PHE A 143 9.51 5.15 0.07
C PHE A 143 10.80 5.35 -0.73
N THR A 144 11.55 6.39 -0.40
CA THR A 144 12.87 6.66 -0.97
C THR A 144 13.88 6.64 0.18
N LEU A 145 14.75 5.63 0.16
CA LEU A 145 15.79 5.42 1.17
C LEU A 145 17.14 5.81 0.58
N THR A 146 17.89 6.64 1.30
CA THR A 146 19.29 6.94 0.96
C THR A 146 20.18 6.22 1.97
N THR A 147 21.03 5.32 1.50
CA THR A 147 21.97 4.58 2.35
C THR A 147 23.15 5.46 2.74
N THR A 148 23.87 5.10 3.80
CA THR A 148 25.12 5.79 4.18
C THR A 148 26.23 5.65 3.14
N ALA A 149 26.12 4.69 2.21
CA ALA A 149 26.99 4.55 1.05
C ALA A 149 26.58 5.44 -0.14
N GLY A 150 25.46 6.16 -0.03
CA GLY A 150 24.94 7.05 -1.08
C GLY A 150 24.00 6.38 -2.08
N GLU A 151 23.68 5.09 -1.91
CA GLU A 151 22.74 4.39 -2.78
C GLU A 151 21.30 4.85 -2.51
N THR A 152 20.49 4.92 -3.57
CA THR A 152 19.06 5.23 -3.45
C THR A 152 18.22 3.99 -3.74
N ILE A 153 17.39 3.60 -2.77
CA ILE A 153 16.43 2.50 -2.90
C ILE A 153 15.03 3.11 -2.92
N THR A 154 14.24 2.80 -3.94
CA THR A 154 12.85 3.28 -4.06
C THR A 154 11.91 2.11 -4.23
N PHE A 155 10.82 2.10 -3.45
CA PHE A 155 9.72 1.15 -3.63
C PHE A 155 8.40 1.78 -3.18
N ASN A 156 7.29 1.19 -3.64
CA ASN A 156 5.95 1.69 -3.33
C ASN A 156 5.25 0.74 -2.36
N HIS A 157 4.39 1.29 -1.51
CA HIS A 157 3.45 0.54 -0.69
C HIS A 157 2.04 1.07 -0.92
N VAL A 158 1.05 0.17 -0.96
CA VAL A 158 -0.35 0.53 -1.17
C VAL A 158 -1.14 0.24 0.09
N SER A 159 -1.91 1.23 0.54
CA SER A 159 -2.81 1.10 1.67
C SER A 159 -4.25 1.33 1.21
N ILE A 160 -5.16 0.46 1.66
CA ILE A 160 -6.58 0.56 1.33
C ILE A 160 -7.32 1.15 2.53
N TYR A 161 -8.11 2.18 2.27
CA TYR A 161 -8.97 2.83 3.24
C TYR A 161 -10.43 2.57 2.87
N PRO A 162 -11.04 1.49 3.40
CA PRO A 162 -12.44 1.19 3.17
C PRO A 162 -13.33 2.23 3.86
N PRO A 163 -14.62 2.34 3.45
CA PRO A 163 -15.55 3.34 3.98
C PRO A 163 -15.59 3.37 5.51
N MET A 164 -15.63 2.20 6.16
CA MET A 164 -15.68 2.07 7.63
C MET A 164 -14.50 2.71 8.37
N ILE A 165 -13.28 2.63 7.81
CA ILE A 165 -12.09 3.27 8.42
C ILE A 165 -12.20 4.79 8.30
N LYS A 166 -12.66 5.26 7.14
CA LYS A 166 -12.85 6.69 6.89
C LYS A 166 -14.01 7.27 7.71
N GLU A 167 -15.09 6.52 7.87
CA GLU A 167 -16.20 6.87 8.75
C GLU A 167 -15.74 7.01 10.20
N SER A 168 -14.92 6.09 10.71
CA SER A 168 -14.35 6.20 12.06
C SER A 168 -13.50 7.47 12.23
N MET A 169 -12.70 7.83 11.23
CA MET A 169 -11.94 9.07 11.19
C MET A 169 -12.86 10.31 11.19
N ARG A 170 -13.88 10.32 10.33
CA ARG A 170 -14.86 11.40 10.21
C ARG A 170 -15.71 11.58 11.47
N ALA A 171 -16.10 10.49 12.12
CA ALA A 171 -16.88 10.52 13.35
C ALA A 171 -16.12 11.24 14.48
N LYS A 172 -14.79 11.07 14.56
CA LYS A 172 -13.93 11.83 15.48
C LYS A 172 -13.85 13.32 15.15
N TRP A 173 -14.23 13.71 13.94
CA TRP A 173 -14.22 15.10 13.48
C TRP A 173 -15.60 15.78 13.54
N GLY A 174 -16.62 15.07 14.05
CA GLY A 174 -17.99 15.56 14.15
C GLY A 174 -18.81 15.40 12.86
N GLU A 175 -18.25 14.75 11.85
CA GLU A 175 -18.91 14.48 10.57
C GLU A 175 -19.61 13.11 10.62
N LYS A 176 -20.91 13.06 10.25
CA LYS A 176 -21.71 11.83 10.23
C LYS A 176 -22.25 11.57 8.82
N TYR A 177 -21.51 10.80 8.03
CA TYR A 177 -21.95 10.26 6.74
C TYR A 177 -21.01 9.17 6.25
#